data_AF-A0A822A444-F1
#
_entry.id   AF-A0A822A444-F1
#
_cell.length_a   1.000
_cell.length_b   1.000
_cell.length_c   1.000
_cell.angle_alpha   90.00
_cell.angle_beta   90.00
_cell.angle_gamma   90.00
#
_symmetry.space_group_name_H-M   'P 1'
#
loop_
_entity.id
_entity.type
_entity.pdbx_description
1 polymer ?
#
loop_
_entity_poly.entity_id
_entity_poly.type
_entity_poly.pdbx_seq_one_letter_code
_entity_poly.pdbx_strand_id
1 'polypeptide(L)' 'NEQSQVYQLDFGGRVTLESAKNFQIEFKGKQVIQFGRIENNCYTLDFEWPFSPIQAFAVALANITQRLK' A
#
# COMPACT_ATOMS: atom_id res chain seq x y z
N ASN A 1 -6.88 9.49 -13.38
CA ASN A 1 -7.14 10.95 -13.35
C ASN A 1 -6.52 11.65 -14.55
N GLU A 2 -7.29 11.79 -15.63
CA GLU A 2 -6.84 12.39 -16.90
C GLU A 2 -6.46 13.88 -16.77
N GLN A 3 -7.03 14.59 -15.78
CA GLN A 3 -6.71 16.01 -15.54
C GLN A 3 -5.43 16.25 -14.74
N SER A 4 -4.92 15.23 -14.03
CA SER A 4 -3.72 15.40 -13.18
C SER A 4 -2.49 14.66 -13.70
N GLN A 5 -2.62 13.83 -14.76
CA GLN A 5 -1.58 12.88 -15.20
C GLN A 5 -0.99 12.00 -14.08
N VAL A 6 -1.67 11.90 -12.93
CA VAL A 6 -1.27 11.02 -11.84
C VAL A 6 -2.02 9.70 -11.99
N TYR A 7 -1.26 8.62 -12.13
CA TYR A 7 -1.77 7.27 -11.94
C TYR A 7 -2.10 7.10 -10.46
N GLN A 8 -3.38 6.97 -10.15
CA GLN A 8 -3.86 6.73 -8.79
C GLN A 8 -4.41 5.30 -8.71
N LEU A 9 -4.11 4.63 -7.61
CA LEU A 9 -4.70 3.35 -7.23
C LEU A 9 -5.96 3.62 -6.39
N ASP A 10 -6.99 2.80 -6.58
CA ASP A 10 -8.18 2.83 -5.72
C ASP A 10 -7.93 2.00 -4.46
N PHE A 11 -7.81 2.68 -3.32
CA PHE A 11 -7.59 2.05 -2.02
C PHE A 11 -8.87 1.78 -1.24
N GLY A 12 -10.05 1.92 -1.85
CA GLY A 12 -11.35 1.65 -1.22
C GLY A 12 -11.58 2.45 0.06
N GLY A 13 -11.03 3.67 0.14
CA GLY A 13 -11.09 4.53 1.33
C GLY A 13 -10.21 4.12 2.52
N ARG A 14 -9.42 3.03 2.40
CA ARG A 14 -8.53 2.57 3.48
C ARG A 14 -7.27 3.43 3.61
N VAL A 15 -6.81 4.00 2.49
CA VAL A 15 -5.67 4.92 2.43
C VAL A 15 -6.21 6.32 2.19
N THR A 16 -5.90 7.24 3.10
CA THR A 16 -6.50 8.59 3.11
C THR A 16 -5.51 9.68 2.75
N LEU A 17 -4.20 9.40 2.74
CA LEU A 17 -3.16 10.37 2.41
C LEU A 17 -2.30 9.90 1.23
N GLU A 18 -1.97 10.81 0.33
CA GLU A 18 -1.05 10.55 -0.78
C GLU A 18 0.38 10.29 -0.27
N SER A 19 1.02 9.28 -0.84
CA SER A 19 2.41 8.96 -0.54
C SER A 19 3.02 8.05 -1.60
N ALA A 20 4.31 8.23 -1.89
CA ALA A 20 5.10 7.28 -2.67
C ALA A 20 5.26 5.91 -1.97
N LYS A 21 4.79 5.79 -0.71
CA LYS A 21 4.74 4.56 0.08
C LYS A 21 3.45 3.78 -0.08
N ASN A 22 2.43 4.34 -0.72
CA ASN A 22 1.17 3.65 -0.93
C ASN A 22 1.33 2.63 -2.05
N PHE A 23 0.97 1.38 -1.81
CA PHE A 23 1.08 0.32 -2.82
C PHE A 23 0.01 -0.75 -2.63
N GLN A 24 -0.25 -1.46 -3.73
CA GLN A 24 -1.04 -2.69 -3.76
C GLN A 24 -0.20 -3.80 -4.39
N ILE A 25 -0.34 -5.02 -3.91
CA ILE A 25 0.25 -6.21 -4.54
C ILE A 25 -0.87 -7.10 -5.02
N GLU A 26 -0.77 -7.50 -6.28
CA GLU A 26 -1.70 -8.43 -6.91
C GLU A 26 -1.07 -9.83 -7.02
N PHE A 27 -1.87 -10.85 -6.72
CA PHE A 27 -1.52 -12.24 -6.98
C PHE A 27 -2.69 -12.92 -7.70
N LYS A 28 -2.42 -13.42 -8.91
CA LYS A 28 -3.41 -14.11 -9.77
C LYS A 28 -4.68 -13.29 -10.04
N GLY A 29 -4.57 -12.00 -10.39
CA GLY A 29 -5.74 -11.18 -10.69
C GLY A 29 -6.45 -10.60 -9.47
N LYS A 30 -5.98 -10.90 -8.24
CA LYS A 30 -6.58 -10.44 -7.00
C LYS A 30 -5.59 -9.60 -6.21
N GLN A 31 -6.03 -8.44 -5.72
CA GLN A 31 -5.29 -7.67 -4.73
C GLN A 31 -5.19 -8.50 -3.44
N VAL A 32 -3.95 -8.77 -3.01
CA VAL A 32 -3.66 -9.57 -1.81
C VAL A 32 -2.93 -8.80 -0.73
N ILE A 33 -2.32 -7.65 -1.05
CA ILE A 33 -1.84 -6.69 -0.05
C ILE A 33 -2.28 -5.29 -0.44
N GLN A 34 -2.73 -4.53 0.56
CA GLN A 34 -2.96 -3.11 0.47
C GLN A 34 -2.22 -2.41 1.61
N PHE A 35 -1.33 -1.49 1.26
CA PHE A 35 -0.61 -0.71 2.25
C PHE A 35 -0.64 0.77 1.88
N GLY A 36 -0.83 1.62 2.87
CA GLY A 36 -0.72 3.05 2.64
C GLY A 36 -0.91 3.91 3.87
N ARG A 37 -0.60 5.18 3.71
CA ARG A 37 -0.59 6.18 4.77
C ARG A 37 -2.00 6.62 5.13
N ILE A 38 -2.23 6.73 6.43
CA ILE A 38 -3.40 7.39 7.02
C ILE A 38 -2.93 8.56 7.91
N GLU A 39 -3.87 9.25 8.54
CA GLU A 39 -3.58 10.36 9.44
C GLU A 39 -2.73 9.94 10.65
N ASN A 40 -2.22 10.93 11.40
CA ASN A 40 -1.48 10.73 12.65
C ASN A 40 -0.20 9.88 12.53
N ASN A 41 0.48 9.95 11.37
CA ASN A 41 1.69 9.17 11.08
C ASN A 41 1.48 7.66 11.19
N CYS A 42 0.26 7.19 10.95
CA CYS A 42 -0.08 5.78 10.93
C CYS A 42 -0.18 5.27 9.49
N TYR A 43 -0.21 3.94 9.37
CA TYR A 43 -0.38 3.23 8.11
C TYR A 43 -1.40 2.11 8.29
N THR A 44 -2.16 1.83 7.23
CA THR A 44 -2.99 0.62 7.15
C THR A 44 -2.23 -0.47 6.39
N LEU A 45 -2.43 -1.72 6.79
CA LEU A 45 -1.91 -2.90 6.12
C LEU A 45 -3.01 -3.97 6.10
N ASP A 46 -3.68 -4.09 4.96
CA ASP A 46 -4.61 -5.19 4.70
C ASP A 46 -3.85 -6.26 3.91
N PHE A 47 -3.99 -7.53 4.28
CA PHE A 47 -3.35 -8.63 3.58
C PHE A 47 -4.23 -9.87 3.58
N GLU A 48 -4.02 -10.70 2.56
CA GLU A 48 -4.71 -11.96 2.39
C GLU A 48 -3.72 -13.07 2.00
N TRP A 49 -4.23 -14.30 1.92
CA TRP A 49 -3.50 -15.41 1.32
C TRP A 49 -2.92 -14.99 -0.04
N PRO A 50 -1.65 -15.30 -0.35
CA PRO A 50 -0.80 -16.28 0.29
C PRO A 50 0.10 -15.75 1.42
N PHE A 51 -0.05 -14.49 1.82
CA PHE A 51 0.84 -13.90 2.80
C PHE A 51 0.44 -14.23 4.24
N SER A 52 1.41 -14.68 5.02
CA SER A 52 1.29 -14.66 6.49
C SER A 52 1.43 -13.24 7.02
N PRO A 53 0.93 -12.95 8.24
CA PRO A 53 1.08 -11.64 8.86
C PRO A 53 2.54 -11.15 8.91
N ILE A 54 3.48 -12.06 9.22
CA ILE A 54 4.92 -11.73 9.31
C ILE A 54 5.49 -11.33 7.94
N GLN A 55 5.13 -12.05 6.88
CA GLN A 55 5.58 -11.72 5.53
C GLN A 55 5.01 -10.38 5.05
N ALA A 56 3.70 -10.17 5.23
CA ALA A 56 3.07 -8.90 4.85
C ALA A 56 3.69 -7.72 5.61
N PHE A 57 3.94 -7.88 6.91
CA PHE A 57 4.58 -6.85 7.73
C PHE A 57 6.03 -6.59 7.32
N ALA A 58 6.81 -7.63 7.00
CA ALA A 58 8.18 -7.47 6.50
C ALA A 58 8.23 -6.67 5.19
N VAL A 59 7.29 -6.91 4.27
CA VAL A 59 7.15 -6.15 3.03
C VAL A 59 6.83 -4.68 3.32
N ALA A 60 5.90 -4.40 4.23
CA ALA A 60 5.55 -3.04 4.64
C ALA A 60 6.75 -2.30 5.25
N LEU A 61 7.51 -2.94 6.15
CA LEU A 61 8.71 -2.35 6.75
C LEU A 61 9.80 -2.05 5.71
N ALA A 62 10.01 -2.95 4.76
CA ALA A 62 10.96 -2.74 3.67
C ALA A 62 10.59 -1.49 2.85
N ASN A 63 9.30 -1.31 2.56
CA ASN A 63 8.80 -0.14 1.85
C ASN A 63 9.02 1.16 2.65
N ILE A 64 8.73 1.18 3.95
CA ILE A 64 8.94 2.36 4.81
C ILE A 64 10.43 2.71 4.89
N THR A 65 11.30 1.71 5.03
CA THR A 65 12.75 1.89 5.25
C THR A 65 13.48 2.39 4.00
N GLN A 66 12.98 2.05 2.81
CA GLN A 66 13.58 2.55 1.57
C GLN A 66 13.47 4.07 1.50
N ARG A 67 14.59 4.79 1.62
CA ARG A 67 14.63 6.19 1.19
C ARG A 67 14.62 6.21 -0.34
N LEU A 68 13.53 6.70 -0.93
CA LEU A 68 13.54 7.10 -2.34
C LEU A 68 14.45 8.33 -2.40
N LYS A 69 15.62 8.18 -3.01
CA LYS A 69 16.54 9.28 -3.32
C LYS A 69 16.08 9.98 -4.58
#